data_AF-A0A955UE42-F1
#
_entry.id   AF-A0A955UE42-F1
#
_cell.length_a   1.000
_cell.length_b   1.000
_cell.length_c   1.000
_cell.angle_alpha   90.00
_cell.angle_beta   90.00
_cell.angle_gamma   90.00
#
_symmetry.space_group_name_H-M   'P 1'
#
loop_
_entity.id
_entity.type
_entity.pdbx_description
1 polymer ?
#
loop_
_entity_poly.entity_id
_entity_poly.type
_entity_poly.pdbx_seq_one_letter_code
_entity_poly.pdbx_strand_id
1 'polypeptide(L)'
;MNIGWLPGDGIGREVLEAAKIVLEAVQFDAAYVHGDIGWEFWKREGDALPERTIELLSTVDAALFGAITSKPLQAAEEELNTPLQGKGLVYRSPIVRMRQVFDLYICQRPCKTYHGNLLNMREGIDITVFRENTEDLYTGVEFYPVPEALSTVLASLSEPYRRLKNLSAESAISLKIT
;
A
#
# COMPACT_ATOMS: atom_id res chain seq x y z
N MET A 1 19.99 16.43 5.50
CA MET A 1 19.28 15.19 5.13
C MET A 1 18.27 15.52 4.02
N ASN A 2 18.01 14.60 3.09
CA ASN A 2 16.95 14.73 2.10
C ASN A 2 15.80 13.76 2.44
N ILE A 3 14.58 14.28 2.51
CA ILE A 3 13.37 13.49 2.80
C ILE A 3 12.42 13.59 1.61
N GLY A 4 12.03 12.45 1.04
CA GLY A 4 10.93 12.38 0.09
C GLY A 4 9.60 12.73 0.75
N TRP A 5 8.91 13.73 0.25
CA TRP A 5 7.63 14.22 0.77
C TRP A 5 6.48 13.68 -0.08
N LEU A 6 5.78 12.69 0.46
CA LEU A 6 4.78 11.87 -0.23
C LEU A 6 3.40 12.01 0.44
N PRO A 7 2.69 13.15 0.28
CA PRO A 7 1.43 13.39 0.99
C PRO A 7 0.26 12.51 0.54
N GLY A 8 0.28 12.05 -0.71
CA GLY A 8 -0.77 11.21 -1.29
C GLY A 8 -2.14 11.90 -1.35
N ASP A 9 -3.17 11.20 -0.89
CA ASP A 9 -4.58 11.52 -1.09
C ASP A 9 -5.30 11.85 0.22
N GLY A 10 -6.42 12.58 0.09
CA GLY A 10 -7.32 12.89 1.21
C GLY A 10 -6.60 13.53 2.39
N ILE A 11 -6.83 12.98 3.59
CA ILE A 11 -6.23 13.47 4.84
C ILE A 11 -4.70 13.42 4.85
N GLY A 12 -4.08 12.64 3.95
CA GLY A 12 -2.63 12.52 3.85
C GLY A 12 -1.93 13.86 3.70
N ARG A 13 -2.54 14.80 2.97
CA ARG A 13 -2.02 16.16 2.78
C ARG A 13 -2.04 16.94 4.10
N GLU A 14 -3.16 16.93 4.80
CA GLU A 14 -3.35 17.68 6.05
C GLU A 14 -2.45 17.14 7.17
N VAL A 15 -2.35 15.82 7.32
CA VAL A 15 -1.51 15.21 8.37
C VAL A 15 -0.02 15.41 8.13
N LEU A 16 0.43 15.44 6.87
CA LEU A 16 1.82 15.75 6.56
C LEU A 16 2.12 17.22 6.81
N GLU A 17 1.26 18.15 6.41
CA GLU A 17 1.45 19.57 6.76
C GLU A 17 1.51 19.76 8.28
N ALA A 18 0.67 19.07 9.05
CA ALA A 18 0.75 19.08 10.52
C ALA A 18 2.08 18.52 11.05
N ALA A 19 2.60 17.45 10.45
CA ALA A 19 3.93 16.91 10.80
C ALA A 19 5.04 17.92 10.50
N LYS A 20 4.94 18.67 9.38
CA LYS A 20 5.90 19.71 9.00
C LYS A 20 6.00 20.81 10.05
N ILE A 21 4.87 21.27 10.59
CA ILE A 21 4.84 22.27 11.67
C ILE A 21 5.69 21.82 12.86
N VAL A 22 5.58 20.55 13.26
CA VAL A 22 6.37 19.99 14.37
C VAL A 22 7.85 19.92 14.01
N LEU A 23 8.19 19.44 12.81
CA LEU A 23 9.57 19.31 12.34
C LEU A 23 10.27 20.68 12.24
N GLU A 24 9.57 21.71 11.77
CA GLU A 24 10.07 23.09 11.73
C GLU A 24 10.25 23.66 13.13
N ALA A 25 9.30 23.42 14.04
CA ALA A 25 9.39 23.90 15.42
C ALA A 25 10.58 23.31 16.18
N VAL A 26 10.95 22.05 15.90
CA VAL A 26 12.16 21.41 16.46
C VAL A 26 13.42 21.67 15.65
N GLN A 27 13.34 22.51 14.60
CA GLN A 27 14.45 22.87 13.71
C GLN A 27 15.15 21.63 13.11
N PHE A 28 14.37 20.63 12.70
CA PHE A 28 14.91 19.43 12.09
C PHE A 28 15.55 19.75 10.72
N ASP A 29 16.86 19.53 10.59
CA ASP A 29 17.63 19.86 9.39
C ASP A 29 17.42 18.84 8.26
N ALA A 30 16.38 19.08 7.46
CA ALA A 30 16.09 18.32 6.26
C ALA A 30 15.54 19.17 5.12
N ALA A 31 15.93 18.82 3.90
CA ALA A 31 15.27 19.27 2.69
C ALA A 31 14.13 18.30 2.34
N TYR A 32 12.94 18.82 2.08
CA TYR A 32 11.76 18.03 1.74
C TYR A 32 11.52 18.07 0.23
N VAL A 33 11.74 16.95 -0.44
CA VAL A 33 11.65 16.83 -1.90
C VAL A 33 10.32 16.20 -2.27
N HIS A 34 9.46 16.93 -2.98
CA HIS A 34 8.13 16.43 -3.35
C HIS A 34 8.21 15.22 -4.27
N GLY A 35 7.46 14.17 -3.96
CA GLY A 35 7.29 13.01 -4.82
C GLY A 35 5.82 12.76 -5.18
N ASP A 36 5.60 12.40 -6.43
CA ASP A 36 4.29 12.18 -7.01
C ASP A 36 3.75 10.80 -6.62
N ILE A 37 2.63 10.73 -5.93
CA ILE A 37 2.05 9.47 -5.47
C ILE A 37 0.55 9.57 -5.23
N GLY A 38 -0.17 8.47 -5.48
CA GLY A 38 -1.57 8.33 -5.11
C GLY A 38 -2.55 8.38 -6.28
N TRP A 39 -3.82 8.54 -5.92
CA TRP A 39 -4.97 8.36 -6.81
C TRP A 39 -5.04 9.40 -7.92
N GLU A 40 -4.56 10.62 -7.68
CA GLU A 40 -4.45 11.63 -8.72
C GLU A 40 -3.62 11.14 -9.92
N PHE A 41 -2.47 10.53 -9.64
CA PHE A 41 -1.55 10.01 -10.65
C PHE A 41 -2.09 8.75 -11.31
N TRP A 42 -2.78 7.88 -10.54
CA TRP A 42 -3.55 6.79 -11.14
C TRP A 42 -4.51 7.31 -12.21
N LYS A 43 -5.39 8.26 -11.87
CA LYS A 43 -6.39 8.77 -12.83
C LYS A 43 -5.77 9.42 -14.07
N ARG A 44 -4.69 10.18 -13.89
CA ARG A 44 -4.10 10.98 -14.98
C ARG A 44 -3.11 10.20 -15.84
N GLU A 45 -2.37 9.28 -15.23
CA GLU A 45 -1.17 8.66 -15.82
C GLU A 45 -1.24 7.13 -15.84
N GLY A 46 -2.20 6.53 -15.14
CA GLY A 46 -2.35 5.07 -15.08
C GLY A 46 -1.39 4.39 -14.11
N ASP A 47 -0.65 5.17 -13.32
CA ASP A 47 0.29 4.68 -12.31
C ASP A 47 0.19 5.53 -11.04
N ALA A 48 -0.15 4.89 -9.93
CA ALA A 48 -0.23 5.53 -8.62
C ALA A 48 1.14 5.75 -7.97
N LEU A 49 2.20 5.12 -8.49
CA LEU A 49 3.60 5.31 -8.10
C LEU A 49 4.44 5.47 -9.38
N PRO A 50 4.41 6.63 -10.04
CA PRO A 50 5.14 6.84 -11.28
C PRO A 50 6.64 6.63 -11.12
N GLU A 51 7.32 6.23 -12.21
CA GLU A 51 8.75 5.91 -12.21
C GLU A 51 9.62 7.04 -11.67
N ARG A 52 9.28 8.30 -12.00
CA ARG A 52 9.99 9.49 -11.47
C ARG A 52 10.01 9.56 -9.94
N THR A 53 9.00 9.02 -9.26
CA THR A 53 8.96 8.96 -7.80
C THR A 53 9.84 7.83 -7.26
N ILE A 54 9.93 6.70 -7.98
CA ILE A 54 10.85 5.62 -7.65
C ILE A 54 12.31 6.08 -7.80
N GLU A 55 12.61 6.80 -8.89
CA GLU A 55 13.91 7.43 -9.11
C GLU A 55 14.23 8.41 -7.99
N LEU A 56 13.31 9.31 -7.65
CA LEU A 56 13.45 10.24 -6.54
C LEU A 56 13.73 9.52 -5.21
N LEU A 57 12.97 8.48 -4.88
CA LEU A 57 13.12 7.72 -3.65
C LEU A 57 14.49 7.03 -3.54
N SER A 58 15.15 6.75 -4.65
CA SER A 58 16.51 6.21 -4.69
C SER A 58 17.59 7.26 -4.38
N THR A 59 17.23 8.54 -4.32
CA THR A 59 18.16 9.67 -4.12
C THR A 59 18.04 10.36 -2.75
N VAL A 60 17.02 9.99 -1.96
CA VAL A 60 16.73 10.58 -0.64
C VAL A 60 17.12 9.63 0.49
N ASP A 61 17.30 10.17 1.70
CA ASP A 61 17.72 9.39 2.88
C ASP A 61 16.52 8.69 3.56
N ALA A 62 15.32 9.27 3.43
CA ALA A 62 14.07 8.73 3.97
C ALA A 62 12.86 9.27 3.21
N ALA A 63 11.68 8.71 3.48
CA ALA A 63 10.41 9.21 2.96
C ALA A 63 9.39 9.44 4.08
N LEU A 64 8.71 10.59 4.06
CA LEU A 64 7.52 10.86 4.84
C LEU A 64 6.30 10.66 3.95
N PHE A 65 5.46 9.71 4.34
CA PHE A 65 4.33 9.26 3.54
C PHE A 65 3.01 9.48 4.30
N GLY A 66 2.01 10.02 3.60
CA GLY A 66 0.69 10.29 4.14
C GLY A 66 -0.28 9.14 4.02
N ALA A 67 -1.41 9.42 3.38
CA ALA A 67 -2.46 8.44 3.12
C ALA A 67 -2.64 8.30 1.61
N ILE A 68 -3.14 7.14 1.15
CA ILE A 68 -3.53 6.93 -0.24
C ILE A 68 -4.95 6.41 -0.31
N THR A 69 -5.61 6.74 -1.41
CA THR A 69 -6.90 6.15 -1.74
C THR A 69 -6.69 4.84 -2.47
N SER A 70 -7.41 3.79 -2.06
CA SER A 70 -7.49 2.53 -2.79
C SER A 70 -8.96 2.19 -2.97
N LYS A 71 -9.36 1.89 -4.20
CA LYS A 71 -10.73 1.49 -4.55
C LYS A 71 -10.73 0.12 -5.22
N PRO A 72 -11.88 -0.58 -5.26
CA PRO A 72 -12.02 -1.81 -6.04
C PRO A 72 -11.58 -1.61 -7.50
N LEU A 73 -11.08 -2.68 -8.13
CA LEU A 73 -10.50 -2.61 -9.48
C LEU A 73 -11.43 -2.00 -10.53
N GLN A 74 -12.73 -2.31 -10.46
CA GLN A 74 -13.72 -1.74 -11.37
C GLN A 74 -13.81 -0.21 -11.23
N ALA A 75 -13.93 0.29 -9.99
CA ALA A 75 -13.96 1.73 -9.73
C ALA A 75 -12.62 2.41 -10.08
N ALA A 76 -11.50 1.69 -9.95
CA ALA A 76 -10.20 2.19 -10.37
C ALA A 76 -10.15 2.41 -11.89
N GLU A 77 -10.60 1.44 -12.68
CA GLU A 77 -10.65 1.53 -14.14
C GLU A 77 -11.59 2.65 -14.60
N GLU A 78 -12.79 2.75 -14.03
CA GLU A 78 -13.79 3.76 -14.38
C GLU A 78 -13.29 5.21 -14.14
N GLU A 79 -12.40 5.40 -13.17
CA GLU A 79 -11.85 6.71 -12.83
C GLU A 79 -10.56 7.07 -13.58
N LEU A 80 -10.00 6.16 -14.38
CA LEU A 80 -8.94 6.49 -15.32
C LEU A 80 -9.43 7.54 -16.31
N ASN A 81 -8.54 8.40 -16.78
CA ASN A 81 -8.87 9.29 -17.88
C ASN A 81 -9.26 8.47 -19.14
N THR A 82 -10.14 9.02 -19.98
CA THR A 82 -10.68 8.31 -21.15
C THR A 82 -9.59 7.73 -22.07
N PRO A 83 -8.46 8.39 -22.33
CA PRO A 83 -7.40 7.81 -23.16
C PRO A 83 -6.67 6.61 -22.53
N LEU A 84 -6.77 6.37 -21.22
CA LEU A 84 -6.12 5.26 -20.53
C LEU A 84 -7.07 4.08 -20.27
N GLN A 85 -8.39 4.31 -20.26
CA GLN A 85 -9.40 3.26 -20.11
C GLN A 85 -9.28 2.19 -21.22
N GLY A 86 -9.47 0.92 -20.86
CA GLY A 86 -9.42 -0.22 -21.77
C GLY A 86 -8.01 -0.64 -22.20
N LYS A 87 -6.95 -0.01 -21.66
CA LYS A 87 -5.54 -0.38 -21.95
C LYS A 87 -5.01 -1.53 -21.11
N GLY A 88 -5.84 -2.15 -20.27
CA GLY A 88 -5.44 -3.25 -19.39
C GLY A 88 -4.52 -2.81 -18.25
N LEU A 89 -4.60 -1.53 -17.86
CA LEU A 89 -3.90 -1.03 -16.69
C LEU A 89 -4.60 -1.56 -15.43
N VAL A 90 -3.82 -1.97 -14.45
CA VAL A 90 -4.35 -2.53 -13.20
C VAL A 90 -3.81 -1.70 -12.04
N TYR A 91 -4.71 -1.12 -11.26
CA TYR A 91 -4.33 -0.39 -10.07
C TYR A 91 -3.59 -1.32 -9.11
N ARG A 92 -2.40 -0.89 -8.70
CA ARG A 92 -1.61 -1.53 -7.64
C ARG A 92 -1.41 -0.51 -6.53
N SER A 93 -1.54 -0.98 -5.28
CA SER A 93 -1.30 -0.12 -4.12
C SER A 93 0.11 0.46 -4.19
N PRO A 94 0.28 1.80 -4.23
CA PRO A 94 1.60 2.42 -4.32
C PRO A 94 2.44 2.12 -3.07
N ILE A 95 1.79 1.94 -1.90
CA ILE A 95 2.46 1.56 -0.66
C ILE A 95 3.08 0.17 -0.78
N VAL A 96 2.32 -0.82 -1.26
CA VAL A 96 2.80 -2.20 -1.39
C VAL A 96 3.92 -2.28 -2.42
N ARG A 97 3.72 -1.65 -3.59
CA ARG A 97 4.74 -1.59 -4.65
C ARG A 97 6.02 -0.94 -4.14
N MET A 98 5.93 0.20 -3.46
CA MET A 98 7.10 0.88 -2.89
C MET A 98 7.87 -0.04 -1.92
N ARG A 99 7.17 -0.74 -1.03
CA ARG A 99 7.82 -1.67 -0.08
C ARG A 99 8.59 -2.78 -0.79
N GLN A 100 8.00 -3.34 -1.85
CA GLN A 100 8.64 -4.40 -2.64
C GLN A 100 9.82 -3.90 -3.46
N VAL A 101 9.69 -2.73 -4.11
CA VAL A 101 10.77 -2.14 -4.93
C VAL A 101 12.01 -1.82 -4.11
N PHE A 102 11.84 -1.34 -2.88
CA PHE A 102 12.94 -0.94 -2.00
C PHE A 102 13.30 -1.99 -0.94
N ASP A 103 12.77 -3.21 -1.04
CA ASP A 103 12.99 -4.30 -0.08
C ASP A 103 12.80 -3.87 1.40
N LEU A 104 11.73 -3.11 1.65
CA LEU A 104 11.37 -2.60 2.98
C LEU A 104 10.63 -3.69 3.79
N TYR A 105 11.27 -4.84 3.98
CA TYR A 105 10.66 -6.07 4.50
C TYR A 105 10.17 -5.96 5.95
N ILE A 106 10.68 -5.02 6.75
CA ILE A 106 10.23 -4.79 8.12
C ILE A 106 9.27 -3.59 8.19
N CYS A 107 8.02 -3.84 8.59
CA CYS A 107 7.11 -2.82 9.08
C CYS A 107 7.10 -2.80 10.61
N GLN A 108 7.80 -1.82 11.19
CA GLN A 108 7.81 -1.58 12.63
C GLN A 108 6.58 -0.76 13.04
N ARG A 109 5.78 -1.25 13.99
CA ARG A 109 4.57 -0.59 14.50
C ARG A 109 4.60 -0.49 16.03
N PRO A 110 5.15 0.60 16.58
CA PRO A 110 5.07 0.87 18.01
C PRO A 110 3.62 1.16 18.43
N CYS A 111 3.17 0.51 19.50
CA CYS A 111 1.86 0.71 20.11
C CYS A 111 2.08 1.08 21.58
N LYS A 112 1.71 2.31 21.94
CA LYS A 112 1.94 2.86 23.28
C LYS A 112 0.70 3.53 23.84
N THR A 113 0.46 3.33 25.13
CA THR A 113 -0.51 4.13 25.88
C THR A 113 0.16 5.38 26.43
N TYR A 114 -0.48 6.53 26.23
CA TYR A 114 -0.03 7.80 26.78
C TYR A 114 -0.72 8.04 28.12
N HIS A 115 0.07 8.32 29.15
CA HIS A 115 -0.43 8.50 30.51
C HIS A 115 -1.55 9.55 30.57
N GLY A 116 -2.69 9.18 31.16
CA GLY A 116 -3.85 10.08 31.32
C GLY A 116 -4.75 10.20 30.08
N ASN A 117 -4.48 9.45 29.01
CA ASN A 117 -5.38 9.40 27.87
C ASN A 117 -6.64 8.57 28.21
N LEU A 118 -7.81 9.20 28.16
CA LEU A 118 -9.10 8.59 28.47
C LEU A 118 -9.49 7.44 27.53
N LEU A 119 -8.84 7.34 26.37
CA LEU A 119 -9.04 6.25 25.40
C LEU A 119 -8.21 5.00 25.72
N ASN A 120 -7.34 5.05 26.73
CA ASN A 120 -6.54 3.89 27.12
C ASN A 120 -7.46 2.78 27.67
N MET A 121 -7.43 1.60 27.05
CA MET A 121 -8.05 0.40 27.63
C MET A 121 -7.27 -0.14 28.83
N ARG A 122 -5.96 0.06 28.85
CA ARG A 122 -5.03 -0.38 29.90
C ARG A 122 -3.83 0.57 29.89
N GLU A 123 -3.32 0.91 31.07
CA GLU A 123 -2.10 1.71 31.23
C GLU A 123 -0.82 0.87 31.06
N GLY A 124 0.27 1.56 30.70
CA GLY A 124 1.60 0.95 30.64
C GLY A 124 1.82 -0.01 29.47
N ILE A 125 1.03 0.10 28.39
CA ILE A 125 1.33 -0.62 27.14
C ILE A 125 2.49 0.10 26.45
N ASP A 126 3.57 -0.64 26.22
CA ASP A 126 4.70 -0.24 25.38
C ASP A 126 5.20 -1.49 24.65
N ILE A 127 4.66 -1.73 23.46
CA ILE A 127 4.99 -2.88 22.63
C ILE A 127 5.29 -2.44 21.21
N THR A 128 6.09 -3.23 20.48
CA THR A 128 6.34 -3.01 19.06
C THR A 128 6.01 -4.28 18.29
N VAL A 129 5.18 -4.15 17.26
CA VAL A 129 4.90 -5.23 16.30
C VAL A 129 5.86 -5.10 15.14
N PHE A 130 6.62 -6.15 14.86
CA PHE A 130 7.40 -6.29 13.63
C PHE A 130 6.62 -7.18 12.68
N ARG A 131 6.25 -6.63 11.53
CA ARG A 131 5.44 -7.31 10.52
C ARG A 131 6.25 -7.41 9.22
N GLU A 132 6.26 -8.60 8.63
CA GLU A 132 6.69 -8.79 7.25
C GLU A 132 5.84 -7.92 6.31
N ASN A 133 6.48 -7.30 5.33
CA ASN A 133 5.92 -6.15 4.62
C ASN A 133 6.04 -6.20 3.08
N THR A 134 6.67 -7.24 2.54
CA THR A 134 6.99 -7.43 1.12
C THR A 134 6.35 -8.68 0.51
N GLU A 135 5.91 -9.64 1.32
CA GLU A 135 5.47 -10.97 0.91
C GLU A 135 4.00 -11.25 1.33
N ASP A 136 3.66 -12.53 1.47
CA ASP A 136 2.37 -13.07 1.86
C ASP A 136 1.29 -12.79 0.80
N LEU A 137 0.02 -12.68 1.21
CA LEU A 137 -1.10 -12.33 0.34
C LEU A 137 -0.91 -10.97 -0.37
N TYR A 138 -0.06 -10.09 0.17
CA TYR A 138 0.21 -8.79 -0.42
C TYR A 138 1.14 -8.83 -1.65
N THR A 139 1.66 -10.01 -2.02
CA THR A 139 2.29 -10.22 -3.33
C THR A 139 1.33 -9.99 -4.50
N GLY A 140 0.02 -10.02 -4.24
CA GLY A 140 -1.01 -9.66 -5.23
C GLY A 140 -1.24 -10.73 -6.30
N VAL A 141 -0.81 -11.96 -6.05
CA VAL A 141 -1.14 -13.11 -6.90
C VAL A 141 -2.56 -13.58 -6.55
N GLU A 142 -3.53 -12.91 -7.15
CA GLU A 142 -4.95 -13.10 -6.91
C GLU A 142 -5.70 -13.42 -8.21
N PHE A 143 -6.67 -14.33 -8.11
CA PHE A 143 -7.48 -14.80 -9.22
C PHE A 143 -8.96 -14.60 -8.89
N TYR A 144 -9.59 -13.63 -9.57
CA TYR A 144 -11.01 -13.32 -9.45
C TYR A 144 -11.60 -12.96 -10.84
N PRO A 145 -12.66 -13.67 -11.30
CA PRO A 145 -13.13 -14.95 -10.76
C PRO A 145 -12.06 -16.03 -10.90
N VAL A 146 -12.17 -17.13 -10.16
CA VAL A 146 -11.20 -18.24 -10.24
C VAL A 146 -11.24 -18.87 -11.65
N PRO A 147 -10.13 -18.86 -12.41
CA PRO A 147 -10.08 -19.50 -13.73
C PRO A 147 -10.31 -21.01 -13.61
N GLU A 148 -11.05 -21.58 -14.56
CA GLU A 148 -11.30 -23.03 -14.61
C GLU A 148 -9.99 -23.83 -14.60
N ALA A 149 -9.01 -23.40 -15.41
CA ALA A 149 -7.70 -24.03 -15.47
C ALA A 149 -7.00 -24.10 -14.10
N LEU A 150 -7.07 -23.02 -13.31
CA LEU A 150 -6.50 -22.99 -11.97
C LEU A 150 -7.28 -23.92 -11.02
N SER A 151 -8.61 -23.89 -11.09
CA SER A 151 -9.46 -24.78 -10.29
C SER A 151 -9.18 -26.26 -10.57
N THR A 152 -9.02 -26.65 -11.84
CA THR A 152 -8.67 -28.02 -12.24
C THR A 152 -7.32 -28.44 -11.66
N VAL A 153 -6.30 -27.58 -11.78
CA VAL A 153 -4.96 -27.85 -11.23
C VAL A 153 -5.04 -28.03 -9.71
N LEU A 154 -5.66 -27.09 -8.99
CA LEU A 154 -5.78 -27.15 -7.54
C LEU A 154 -6.59 -28.37 -7.08
N ALA A 155 -7.64 -28.77 -7.79
CA ALA A 155 -8.40 -29.97 -7.48
C ALA A 155 -7.58 -31.26 -7.64
N SER A 156 -6.62 -31.27 -8.58
CA SER A 156 -5.72 -32.41 -8.77
C SER A 156 -4.60 -32.47 -7.72
N LEU A 157 -4.09 -31.32 -7.26
CA LEU A 157 -2.90 -31.24 -6.40
C LEU A 157 -3.21 -31.07 -4.91
N SER A 158 -4.34 -30.46 -4.54
CA SER A 158 -4.64 -30.01 -3.17
C SER A 158 -5.89 -30.70 -2.62
N GLU A 159 -5.70 -31.55 -1.60
CA GLU A 159 -6.83 -32.17 -0.89
C GLU A 159 -7.73 -31.14 -0.18
N PRO A 160 -7.22 -30.11 0.52
CA PRO A 160 -8.06 -29.06 1.06
C PRO A 160 -8.92 -28.38 0.01
N TYR A 161 -8.35 -28.08 -1.17
CA TYR A 161 -9.10 -27.45 -2.25
C TYR A 161 -10.19 -28.36 -2.83
N ARG A 162 -9.99 -29.69 -2.89
CA ARG A 162 -11.03 -30.64 -3.35
C ARG A 162 -12.34 -30.51 -2.57
N ARG A 163 -12.28 -30.12 -1.29
CA ARG A 163 -13.45 -29.89 -0.44
C ARG A 163 -14.17 -28.57 -0.76
N LEU A 164 -13.49 -27.67 -1.47
CA LEU A 164 -13.95 -26.33 -1.87
C LEU A 164 -14.28 -26.22 -3.37
N LYS A 165 -14.12 -27.30 -4.16
CA LYS A 165 -14.15 -27.30 -5.65
C LYS A 165 -15.37 -26.63 -6.32
N ASN A 166 -16.47 -26.46 -5.59
CA ASN A 166 -17.68 -25.79 -6.06
C ASN A 166 -17.73 -24.36 -5.51
N LEU A 167 -16.66 -23.59 -5.76
CA LEU A 167 -16.62 -22.18 -5.40
C LEU A 167 -17.69 -21.41 -6.20
N SER A 168 -18.27 -20.38 -5.58
CA SER A 168 -19.18 -19.48 -6.28
C SER A 168 -18.42 -18.66 -7.33
N ALA A 169 -19.13 -18.12 -8.33
CA ALA A 169 -18.55 -17.18 -9.29
C ALA A 169 -17.96 -15.92 -8.63
N GLU A 170 -18.43 -15.61 -7.43
CA GLU A 170 -17.97 -14.49 -6.58
C GLU A 170 -16.76 -14.86 -5.70
N SER A 171 -16.21 -16.06 -5.84
CA SER A 171 -15.04 -16.48 -5.06
C SER A 171 -13.74 -16.01 -5.71
N ALA A 172 -12.76 -15.67 -4.88
CA ALA A 172 -11.38 -15.39 -5.28
C ALA A 172 -10.42 -16.39 -4.64
N ILE A 173 -9.29 -16.65 -5.30
CA ILE A 173 -8.14 -17.35 -4.70
C ILE A 173 -6.95 -16.39 -4.70
N SER A 174 -6.38 -16.18 -3.52
CA SER A 174 -5.14 -15.43 -3.34
C SER A 174 -4.05 -16.38 -2.86
N LEU A 175 -2.86 -16.26 -3.45
CA LEU A 175 -1.70 -17.08 -3.11
C LEU A 175 -0.83 -16.36 -2.10
N LYS A 176 -0.59 -17.03 -0.96
CA LYS A 176 0.47 -16.65 -0.03
C LYS A 176 1.81 -17.07 -0.62
N ILE A 177 2.73 -16.11 -0.75
CA ILE A 177 4.10 -16.33 -1.23
C ILE A 177 5.06 -15.76 -0.19
N THR A 178 6.02 -16.57 0.24
CA THR A 178 7.07 -16.23 1.23
C THR A 178 8.42 -16.65 0.68
#